data_AF-A0A1J3ESV8-F1
#
_entry.id   AF-A0A1J3ESV8-F1
#
_cell.length_a   1.000
_cell.length_b   1.000
_cell.length_c   1.000
_cell.angle_alpha   90.00
_cell.angle_beta   90.00
_cell.angle_gamma   90.00
#
_symmetry.space_group_name_H-M   'P 1'
#
loop_
_entity.id
_entity.type
_entity.pdbx_description
1 polymer ?
#
loop_
_entity_poly.entity_id
_entity_poly.type
_entity_poly.pdbx_seq_one_letter_code
_entity_poly.pdbx_strand_id
1 'polypeptide(L)'
;DLFLQEKSALYSSVAVWNSMLSGYLINEESEAALGLLLRMYQSGLCLDSYTLSGALKICINLVNLRLGLQVHGLAVISGYELDYIVGSILVDLHANVGDIQDAQRLFHVLPNKDIIAFAGLI
;
A
#
# COMPACT_ATOMS: atom_id res chain seq x y z
N ASP A 1 31.85 1.43 14.68
CA ASP A 1 31.83 2.83 15.16
C ASP A 1 30.41 3.38 14.96
N LEU A 2 30.10 4.55 15.51
CA LEU A 2 28.78 5.20 15.34
C LEU A 2 28.41 5.39 13.86
N PHE A 3 29.40 5.59 12.99
CA PHE A 3 29.22 5.81 11.55
C PHE A 3 28.67 4.57 10.82
N LEU A 4 29.14 3.37 11.15
CA LEU A 4 28.59 2.11 10.62
C LEU A 4 27.19 1.80 11.17
N GLN A 5 26.93 2.19 12.42
CA GLN A 5 25.63 1.97 13.07
C GLN A 5 24.55 2.94 12.54
N GLU A 6 24.94 4.17 12.21
CA GLU A 6 24.08 5.17 11.57
C GLU A 6 23.79 4.81 10.10
N LYS A 7 24.78 4.30 9.36
CA LYS A 7 24.55 3.71 8.03
C LYS A 7 23.63 2.49 8.10
N SER A 8 23.83 1.58 9.06
CA SER A 8 22.94 0.41 9.17
C SER A 8 21.51 0.83 9.52
N ALA A 9 21.34 1.87 10.37
CA ALA A 9 20.05 2.47 10.69
C ALA A 9 19.39 3.14 9.47
N LEU A 10 20.18 3.78 8.60
CA LEU A 10 19.72 4.38 7.35
C LEU A 10 19.26 3.29 6.34
N TYR A 11 20.01 2.19 6.22
CA TYR A 11 19.61 1.04 5.39
C TYR A 11 18.40 0.26 5.96
N SER A 12 18.14 0.37 7.26
CA SER A 12 16.94 -0.14 7.91
C SER A 12 15.80 0.89 8.02
N SER A 13 15.91 2.05 7.37
CA SER A 13 14.88 3.08 7.43
C SER A 13 13.82 2.81 6.36
N VAL A 14 12.54 2.84 6.75
CA VAL A 14 11.42 2.68 5.82
C VAL A 14 11.49 3.67 4.65
N ALA A 15 12.05 4.86 4.87
CA ALA A 15 12.17 5.89 3.83
C ALA A 15 13.07 5.45 2.66
N VAL A 16 14.17 4.73 2.92
CA VAL A 16 15.06 4.22 1.85
C VAL A 16 14.34 3.14 1.03
N TRP A 17 13.63 2.25 1.71
CA TRP A 17 12.84 1.21 1.07
C TRP A 17 11.67 1.77 0.26
N ASN A 18 10.96 2.77 0.81
CA ASN A 18 9.92 3.50 0.09
C ASN A 18 10.47 4.23 -1.15
N SER A 19 11.70 4.75 -1.08
CA SER A 19 12.36 5.35 -2.25
C SER A 19 12.61 4.32 -3.36
N MET A 20 13.09 3.12 -2.99
CA MET A 20 13.27 2.02 -3.95
C MET A 20 11.93 1.52 -4.51
N LEU A 21 10.92 1.37 -3.65
CA LEU A 21 9.57 0.98 -4.03
C LEU A 21 8.97 1.96 -5.03
N SER A 22 9.12 3.26 -4.78
CA SER A 22 8.70 4.32 -5.70
C SER A 22 9.33 4.14 -7.08
N GLY A 23 10.62 3.80 -7.13
CA GLY A 23 11.33 3.57 -8.39
C GLY A 23 10.68 2.45 -9.21
N TYR A 24 10.37 1.32 -8.58
CA TYR A 24 9.68 0.22 -9.26
C TYR A 24 8.26 0.59 -9.69
N LEU A 25 7.51 1.30 -8.84
CA LEU A 25 6.14 1.74 -9.17
C LEU A 25 6.09 2.72 -10.35
N ILE A 26 7.03 3.67 -10.42
CA ILE A 26 7.13 4.65 -11.52
C ILE A 26 7.46 3.96 -12.85
N ASN A 27 8.29 2.93 -12.81
CA ASN A 27 8.66 2.14 -13.99
C ASN A 27 7.67 1.01 -14.30
N GLU A 28 6.53 0.94 -13.60
CA GLU A 28 5.48 -0.07 -13.75
C GLU A 28 5.96 -1.52 -13.56
N GLU A 29 7.09 -1.72 -12.86
CA GLU A 29 7.69 -3.03 -12.60
C GLU A 29 7.02 -3.72 -11.38
N SER A 30 5.73 -4.02 -11.50
CA SER A 30 4.90 -4.48 -10.38
C SER A 30 5.38 -5.78 -9.71
N GLU A 31 5.95 -6.72 -10.47
CA GLU A 31 6.52 -7.97 -9.93
C GLU A 31 7.79 -7.72 -9.09
N ALA A 32 8.68 -6.84 -9.58
CA ALA A 32 9.88 -6.48 -8.83
C ALA A 32 9.52 -5.68 -7.57
N ALA A 33 8.54 -4.78 -7.67
CA ALA A 33 7.98 -4.04 -6.55
C ALA A 33 7.39 -4.97 -5.48
N LEU A 34 6.65 -6.01 -5.89
CA LEU A 34 6.13 -7.04 -4.98
C LEU A 34 7.27 -7.78 -4.28
N GLY A 35 8.31 -8.17 -5.01
CA GLY A 35 9.50 -8.80 -4.44
C GLY A 35 10.18 -7.92 -3.39
N LEU A 36 10.24 -6.60 -3.61
CA LEU A 36 10.78 -5.66 -2.64
C LEU A 36 9.90 -5.56 -1.39
N LEU A 37 8.57 -5.46 -1.54
CA LEU A 37 7.62 -5.42 -0.43
C LEU A 37 7.69 -6.66 0.46
N LEU A 38 7.82 -7.84 -0.14
CA LEU A 38 7.98 -9.08 0.63
C LEU A 38 9.25 -9.05 1.48
N ARG A 39 10.35 -8.48 0.97
CA ARG A 39 11.58 -8.29 1.74
C ARG A 39 11.41 -7.27 2.86
N MET A 40 10.68 -6.16 2.62
CA MET A 40 10.36 -5.18 3.67
C MET A 40 9.55 -5.82 4.79
N TYR A 41 8.55 -6.63 4.45
CA TYR A 41 7.71 -7.32 5.42
C TYR A 41 8.52 -8.36 6.21
N GLN A 42 9.35 -9.17 5.53
CA GLN A 42 10.19 -10.20 6.16
C GLN A 42 11.29 -9.63 7.05
N SER A 43 11.77 -8.40 6.80
CA SER A 43 12.74 -7.74 7.66
C SER A 43 12.13 -7.14 8.93
N GLY A 44 10.80 -7.22 9.09
CA GLY A 44 10.09 -6.70 10.25
C GLY A 44 9.95 -5.18 10.25
N LEU A 45 10.09 -4.52 9.09
CA LEU A 45 9.85 -3.09 8.98
C LEU A 45 8.38 -2.77 9.24
N CYS A 46 8.14 -1.74 10.05
CA CYS A 46 6.81 -1.18 10.24
C CYS A 46 6.40 -0.43 8.95
N LEU A 47 5.49 -1.01 8.18
CA LEU A 47 5.02 -0.43 6.92
C LEU A 47 4.18 0.82 7.23
N ASP A 48 4.44 1.90 6.51
CA ASP A 48 3.67 3.13 6.62
C ASP A 48 2.56 3.21 5.56
N SER A 49 1.77 4.29 5.59
CA SER A 49 0.71 4.51 4.60
C SER A 49 1.22 4.53 3.16
N TYR A 50 2.46 4.99 2.93
CA TYR A 50 3.07 4.99 1.60
C TYR A 50 3.37 3.56 1.14
N THR A 51 4.01 2.75 1.99
CA THR A 51 4.30 1.35 1.68
C THR A 51 3.02 0.58 1.37
N LEU A 52 1.98 0.75 2.20
CA LEU A 52 0.69 0.06 2.04
C LEU A 52 -0.06 0.52 0.78
N SER A 53 -0.04 1.82 0.48
CA SER A 53 -0.59 2.36 -0.77
C SER A 53 0.09 1.75 -1.99
N GLY A 54 1.42 1.64 -1.97
CA GLY A 54 2.19 1.00 -3.03
C GLY A 54 1.84 -0.49 -3.17
N ALA A 55 1.73 -1.21 -2.05
CA ALA A 55 1.33 -2.60 -2.03
C ALA A 55 -0.06 -2.83 -2.65
N LEU A 56 -1.05 -2.01 -2.31
CA LEU A 56 -2.39 -2.10 -2.89
C LEU A 56 -2.38 -1.83 -4.40
N LYS A 57 -1.65 -0.80 -4.85
CA LYS A 57 -1.51 -0.51 -6.29
C LYS A 57 -0.90 -1.68 -7.06
N ILE A 58 0.12 -2.33 -6.49
CA ILE A 58 0.71 -3.54 -7.07
C ILE A 58 -0.32 -4.67 -7.15
N CYS A 59 -1.14 -4.85 -6.12
CA CYS A 59 -2.20 -5.86 -6.13
C CYS A 59 -3.23 -5.62 -7.24
N ILE A 60 -3.62 -4.36 -7.45
CA ILE A 60 -4.54 -3.95 -8.52
C ILE A 60 -3.90 -4.22 -9.89
N ASN A 61 -2.66 -3.76 -10.10
CA ASN A 61 -1.94 -3.94 -11.36
C ASN A 61 -1.73 -5.41 -11.73
N LEU A 62 -1.43 -6.26 -10.74
CA LEU A 62 -1.25 -7.70 -10.95
C LEU A 62 -2.58 -8.48 -10.95
N VAL A 63 -3.72 -7.80 -10.76
CA VAL A 63 -5.05 -8.41 -10.64
C VAL A 63 -5.07 -9.51 -9.56
N ASN A 64 -4.29 -9.33 -8.48
CA ASN A 64 -4.12 -10.31 -7.42
C ASN A 64 -4.96 -9.93 -6.19
N LEU A 65 -6.26 -10.25 -6.26
CA LEU A 65 -7.21 -9.97 -5.20
C LEU A 65 -6.84 -10.60 -3.86
N ARG A 66 -6.33 -11.84 -3.87
CA ARG A 66 -5.98 -12.54 -2.64
C ARG A 66 -4.93 -11.76 -1.86
N LEU A 67 -3.92 -11.23 -2.56
CA LEU A 67 -2.90 -10.37 -1.98
C LEU A 67 -3.50 -9.03 -1.54
N GLY A 68 -4.36 -8.41 -2.36
CA GLY A 68 -5.05 -7.17 -2.02
C GLY A 68 -5.80 -7.25 -0.69
N LEU A 69 -6.52 -8.34 -0.42
CA LEU A 69 -7.21 -8.56 0.85
C LEU A 69 -6.26 -8.78 2.03
N GLN A 70 -5.09 -9.40 1.81
CA GLN A 70 -4.06 -9.51 2.85
C GLN A 70 -3.48 -8.14 3.20
N VAL A 71 -3.21 -7.31 2.18
CA VAL A 71 -2.72 -5.94 2.37
C VAL A 71 -3.77 -5.06 3.04
N HIS A 72 -5.06 -5.22 2.70
CA HIS A 72 -6.15 -4.58 3.43
C HIS A 72 -6.14 -4.96 4.92
N GLY A 73 -6.00 -6.25 5.25
CA GLY A 73 -5.86 -6.69 6.65
C GLY A 73 -4.64 -6.06 7.35
N LEU A 74 -3.51 -5.93 6.66
CA LEU A 74 -2.33 -5.24 7.18
C LEU A 74 -2.61 -3.74 7.41
N ALA A 75 -3.33 -3.08 6.52
CA ALA A 75 -3.71 -1.68 6.67
C ALA A 75 -4.59 -1.47 7.91
N VAL A 76 -5.58 -2.34 8.14
CA VAL A 76 -6.45 -2.29 9.33
C VAL A 76 -5.65 -2.50 10.62
N ILE A 77 -4.79 -3.52 10.67
CA ILE A 77 -3.99 -3.80 11.87
C ILE A 77 -2.97 -2.69 12.15
N SER A 78 -2.52 -1.99 11.10
CA SER A 78 -1.58 -0.87 11.20
C SER A 78 -2.28 0.48 11.44
N GLY A 79 -3.62 0.53 11.41
CA GLY A 79 -4.41 1.76 11.63
C GLY A 79 -4.44 2.73 10.45
N TYR A 80 -4.21 2.25 9.21
CA TYR A 80 -4.16 3.05 7.99
C TYR A 80 -5.38 2.84 7.08
N GLU A 81 -6.38 2.06 7.48
CA GLU A 81 -7.58 1.79 6.67
C GLU A 81 -8.41 3.05 6.36
N LEU A 82 -8.31 4.09 7.19
CA LEU A 82 -8.93 5.41 6.98
C LEU A 82 -7.93 6.51 6.57
N ASP A 83 -6.67 6.16 6.31
CA ASP A 83 -5.73 7.07 5.68
C ASP A 83 -6.27 7.48 4.30
N TYR A 84 -6.14 8.75 3.94
CA TYR A 84 -6.84 9.27 2.77
C TYR A 84 -6.34 8.61 1.46
N ILE A 85 -5.07 8.21 1.38
CA ILE A 85 -4.52 7.56 0.18
C ILE A 85 -4.88 6.07 0.21
N VAL A 86 -4.56 5.40 1.32
CA VAL A 86 -4.76 3.95 1.46
C VAL A 86 -6.24 3.62 1.29
N GLY A 87 -7.10 4.34 1.99
CA GLY A 87 -8.54 4.18 1.95
C GLY A 87 -9.14 4.39 0.55
N SER A 88 -8.65 5.40 -0.18
CA SER A 88 -9.11 5.66 -1.55
C SER A 88 -8.73 4.51 -2.51
N ILE A 89 -7.53 3.95 -2.35
CA ILE A 89 -7.09 2.79 -3.14
C ILE A 89 -7.86 1.52 -2.73
N LEU A 90 -8.21 1.37 -1.45
CA LEU A 90 -9.05 0.25 -0.99
C LEU A 90 -10.47 0.31 -1.58
N VAL A 91 -11.05 1.50 -1.74
CA VAL A 91 -12.34 1.68 -2.46
C VAL A 91 -12.22 1.17 -3.89
N ASP A 92 -11.18 1.61 -4.61
CA ASP A 92 -10.89 1.17 -5.98
C ASP A 92 -10.63 -0.35 -6.07
N LEU A 93 -9.87 -0.91 -5.13
CA LEU A 93 -9.63 -2.36 -5.05
C LEU A 93 -10.95 -3.14 -4.93
N HIS A 94 -11.82 -2.76 -3.97
CA HIS A 94 -13.11 -3.43 -3.74
C HIS A 94 -14.04 -3.30 -4.94
N ALA A 95 -14.05 -2.13 -5.58
CA ALA A 95 -14.85 -1.91 -6.78
C ALA A 95 -14.38 -2.76 -7.97
N ASN A 96 -13.08 -2.78 -8.23
CA ASN A 96 -12.48 -3.56 -9.32
C ASN A 96 -12.69 -5.07 -9.18
N VAL A 97 -12.94 -5.56 -7.96
CA VAL A 97 -13.24 -6.98 -7.70
C VAL A 97 -14.73 -7.28 -7.57
N GLY A 98 -15.57 -6.28 -7.80
CA GLY A 98 -17.03 -6.40 -7.80
C GLY A 98 -17.67 -6.37 -6.41
N ASP A 99 -16.90 -6.10 -5.34
CA ASP A 99 -17.44 -5.90 -4.00
C ASP A 99 -17.88 -4.44 -3.79
N ILE A 100 -18.90 -4.05 -4.56
CA ILE A 100 -19.42 -2.68 -4.56
C ILE A 100 -19.97 -2.28 -3.18
N GLN A 101 -20.46 -3.23 -2.39
CA GLN A 101 -21.00 -2.93 -1.07
C GLN A 101 -19.91 -2.46 -0.11
N ASP A 102 -18.79 -3.18 -0.05
CA ASP A 102 -17.67 -2.77 0.80
C ASP A 102 -16.96 -1.54 0.26
N ALA A 103 -16.87 -1.38 -1.08
CA ALA A 103 -16.39 -0.14 -1.70
C ALA A 103 -17.22 1.08 -1.24
N GLN A 104 -18.55 0.99 -1.29
CA GLN A 104 -19.45 2.07 -0.86
C GLN A 104 -19.34 2.34 0.64
N ARG A 105 -19.34 1.29 1.48
CA ARG A 105 -19.18 1.45 2.93
C ARG A 105 -17.90 2.19 3.27
N LEU A 106 -16.78 1.75 2.70
CA LEU A 106 -15.48 2.36 2.93
C LEU A 106 -15.48 3.81 2.46
N PHE A 107 -15.96 4.06 1.24
CA PHE A 107 -16.09 5.41 0.71
C PHE A 107 -16.85 6.33 1.68
N HIS A 108 -17.98 5.90 2.23
CA HIS A 108 -18.77 6.71 3.15
C HIS A 108 -18.04 7.02 4.47
N VAL A 109 -17.29 6.07 5.03
CA VAL A 109 -16.57 6.28 6.30
C VAL A 109 -15.25 7.05 6.13
N LEU A 110 -14.71 7.18 4.92
CA LEU A 110 -13.47 7.95 4.69
C LEU A 110 -13.65 9.42 5.08
N PRO A 111 -12.77 9.97 5.95
CA PRO A 111 -12.89 11.36 6.41
C PRO A 111 -12.61 12.34 5.27
N ASN A 112 -11.69 12.00 4.36
CA ASN A 112 -11.35 12.76 3.17
C ASN A 112 -11.46 11.83 1.95
N LYS A 113 -12.03 12.33 0.86
CA LYS A 113 -12.23 11.59 -0.40
C LYS A 113 -11.53 12.34 -1.51
N ASP A 114 -10.66 11.65 -2.24
CA ASP A 114 -9.99 12.19 -3.42
C ASP A 114 -10.63 11.66 -4.70
N ILE A 115 -10.08 12.07 -5.85
CA ILE A 115 -10.57 11.63 -7.16
C ILE A 115 -10.50 10.11 -7.35
N ILE A 116 -9.57 9.42 -6.66
CA ILE A 116 -9.42 7.97 -6.73
C ILE A 116 -10.62 7.32 -6.02
N ALA A 117 -10.97 7.79 -4.82
CA ALA A 117 -12.15 7.31 -4.10
C ALA A 117 -13.44 7.51 -4.90
N PHE A 118 -13.59 8.66 -5.58
CA PHE A 118 -14.76 8.92 -6.44
C PHE A 118 -14.77 8.03 -7.69
N ALA A 119 -13.61 7.88 -8.36
CA ALA A 119 -13.49 7.07 -9.57
C ALA A 119 -13.81 5.59 -9.33
N GLY A 120 -13.46 5.06 -8.15
CA GLY A 120 -13.77 3.67 -7.80
C GLY A 120 -15.26 3.36 -7.72
N LEU A 121 -16.18 4.34 -7.68
CA LEU A 121 -17.62 4.10 -7.61
C LEU A 121 -18.39 4.41 -8.92
N ILE A 122 -17.68 4.79 -9.99
CA ILE A 122 -18.25 5.12 -11.31
C ILE A 122 -18.17 3.91 -12.23
#